data_AF-A0A2E2VUV5-F1
#
_entry.id   AF-A0A2E2VUV5-F1
#
_cell.length_a   1.000
_cell.length_b   1.000
_cell.length_c   1.000
_cell.angle_alpha   90.00
_cell.angle_beta   90.00
_cell.angle_gamma   90.00
#
_symmetry.space_group_name_H-M   'P 1'
#
loop_
_entity.id
_entity.type
_entity.pdbx_description
1 polymer ?
#
loop_
_entity_poly.entity_id
_entity_poly.type
_entity_poly.pdbx_seq_one_letter_code
_entity_poly.pdbx_strand_id
1 'polypeptide(L)'
;MITSVDSVTGQETRFSGQITQEVEFLSSTLSLLRDSEKISNDEFLEAGSIQGGLNLLSAMISNGVEAEELEIQITSLKDRALLICQRFPNLDEKIESMRKPISRDS
;
A
#
# COMPACT_ATOMS: atom_id res chain seq x y z
N MET A 1 -1.88 -0.14 -5.15
CA MET A 1 -2.67 0.66 -4.17
C MET A 1 -3.78 -0.14 -3.51
N ILE A 2 -4.96 -0.35 -4.11
CA ILE A 2 -5.98 -1.27 -3.56
C ILE A 2 -5.37 -2.67 -3.44
N THR A 3 -4.70 -3.13 -4.51
CA THR A 3 -4.02 -4.42 -4.53
C THR A 3 -2.99 -4.55 -3.39
N SER A 4 -2.15 -3.52 -3.20
CA SER A 4 -1.21 -3.42 -2.07
C SER A 4 -1.86 -3.45 -0.69
N VAL A 5 -2.95 -2.70 -0.50
CA VAL A 5 -3.64 -2.67 0.79
C VAL A 5 -4.27 -4.03 1.07
N ASP A 6 -4.93 -4.63 0.09
CA ASP A 6 -5.56 -5.94 0.26
C ASP A 6 -4.55 -7.07 0.51
N SER A 7 -3.37 -7.02 -0.11
CA SER A 7 -2.35 -8.07 0.04
C SER A 7 -1.85 -8.24 1.48
N VAL A 8 -1.78 -7.15 2.25
CA VAL A 8 -1.26 -7.14 3.63
C VAL A 8 -2.33 -6.89 4.69
N THR A 9 -3.59 -6.74 4.29
CA THR A 9 -4.72 -6.56 5.19
C THR A 9 -5.71 -7.72 5.16
N GLY A 10 -5.26 -8.94 4.81
CA GLY A 10 -5.99 -10.18 5.11
C GLY A 10 -5.71 -10.67 6.53
N GLN A 11 -6.67 -11.33 7.19
CA GLN A 11 -6.44 -11.84 8.57
C GLN A 11 -5.20 -12.74 8.67
N GLU A 12 -4.88 -13.49 7.61
CA GLU A 12 -3.71 -14.38 7.53
C GLU A 12 -2.43 -13.69 7.03
N THR A 13 -2.49 -12.41 6.61
CA THR A 13 -1.36 -11.68 5.98
C THR A 13 -1.01 -10.36 6.69
N ARG A 14 -1.71 -10.02 7.77
CA ARG A 14 -1.47 -8.80 8.57
C ARG A 14 -0.31 -8.98 9.54
N PHE A 15 0.90 -9.16 9.02
CA PHE A 15 2.13 -9.16 9.81
C PHE A 15 2.91 -7.87 9.56
N SER A 16 3.47 -7.27 10.62
CA SER A 16 4.23 -6.01 10.52
C SER A 16 5.37 -6.09 9.50
N GLY A 17 6.06 -7.23 9.43
CA GLY A 17 7.10 -7.48 8.42
C GLY A 17 6.59 -7.43 6.97
N GLN A 18 5.43 -8.02 6.69
CA GLN A 18 4.84 -8.00 5.34
C GLN A 18 4.35 -6.60 4.97
N ILE A 19 3.72 -5.90 5.92
CA ILE A 19 3.30 -4.50 5.72
C ILE A 19 4.51 -3.59 5.43
N THR A 20 5.61 -3.80 6.15
CA THR A 20 6.84 -3.02 5.94
C THR A 20 7.42 -3.24 4.54
N GLN A 21 7.47 -4.50 4.08
CA GLN A 21 7.89 -4.81 2.70
C GLN A 21 6.98 -4.16 1.65
N GLU A 22 5.67 -4.15 1.88
CA GLU A 22 4.71 -3.52 0.97
C GLU A 22 4.87 -1.99 0.95
N VAL A 23 5.17 -1.35 2.08
CA VAL A 23 5.51 0.08 2.15
C VAL A 23 6.77 0.38 1.34
N GLU A 24 7.82 -0.44 1.47
CA GLU A 24 9.07 -0.27 0.71
C GLU A 24 8.85 -0.43 -0.80
N PHE A 25 8.03 -1.41 -1.19
CA PHE A 25 7.60 -1.60 -2.58
C PHE A 25 6.87 -0.36 -3.11
N LEU A 26 5.87 0.14 -2.37
CA LEU A 26 5.12 1.33 -2.76
C LEU A 26 6.01 2.56 -2.88
N SER A 27 6.89 2.80 -1.89
CA SER A 27 7.81 3.93 -1.87
C SER A 27 8.74 3.94 -3.08
N SER A 28 9.37 2.80 -3.37
CA SER A 28 10.29 2.65 -4.50
C SER A 28 9.57 2.78 -5.84
N THR A 29 8.39 2.16 -5.96
CA THR A 29 7.58 2.15 -7.18
C THR A 29 7.03 3.55 -7.51
N LEU A 30 6.45 4.23 -6.52
CA LEU A 30 5.89 5.56 -6.71
C LEU A 30 6.97 6.59 -7.04
N SER A 31 8.15 6.48 -6.43
CA SER A 31 9.30 7.33 -6.77
C SER A 31 9.71 7.13 -8.23
N LEU A 32 9.88 5.88 -8.66
CA LEU A 32 10.26 5.55 -10.03
C LEU A 32 9.21 5.98 -11.07
N LEU A 33 7.93 5.76 -10.79
CA LEU A 33 6.84 6.17 -11.67
C LEU A 33 6.75 7.69 -11.79
N ARG A 34 6.98 8.42 -10.70
CA ARG A 34 6.98 9.89 -10.72
C ARG A 34 8.19 10.42 -11.50
N ASP A 35 9.38 9.89 -11.22
CA ASP A 35 10.62 10.35 -11.85
C ASP A 35 10.66 10.05 -13.36
N SER A 36 9.91 9.03 -13.79
CA SER A 36 9.68 8.71 -15.21
C SER A 36 8.43 9.37 -15.83
N GLU A 37 7.83 10.32 -15.12
CA GLU A 37 6.64 11.08 -15.53
C GLU A 37 5.43 10.20 -15.87
N LYS A 38 5.37 8.97 -15.35
CA LYS A 38 4.24 8.04 -15.53
C LYS A 38 3.09 8.32 -14.58
N ILE A 39 3.37 8.97 -13.45
CA ILE A 39 2.37 9.53 -12.56
C ILE A 39 2.69 11.00 -12.31
N SER A 40 1.63 11.78 -12.11
CA SER A 40 1.70 13.17 -11.71
C SER A 40 2.19 13.30 -10.26
N ASN A 41 2.63 14.51 -9.90
CA ASN A 41 2.95 14.82 -8.52
C ASN A 41 1.73 14.66 -7.59
N ASP A 42 0.51 14.93 -8.06
CA ASP A 42 -0.72 14.76 -7.29
C ASP A 42 -1.00 13.27 -7.03
N GLU A 43 -0.87 12.41 -8.04
CA GLU A 43 -0.94 10.95 -7.87
C GLU A 43 0.08 10.46 -6.84
N PHE A 44 1.32 10.97 -6.89
CA PHE A 44 2.38 10.63 -5.94
C PHE A 44 2.05 11.06 -4.51
N LEU A 45 1.62 12.31 -4.31
CA LEU A 45 1.30 12.86 -2.99
C LEU A 45 0.10 12.15 -2.34
N GLU A 46 -0.96 11.91 -3.11
CA GLU A 46 -2.14 11.19 -2.64
C GLU A 46 -1.80 9.74 -2.29
N ALA A 47 -1.02 9.04 -3.12
CA ALA A 47 -0.56 7.68 -2.84
C ALA A 47 0.36 7.59 -1.60
N GLY A 48 1.16 8.63 -1.34
CA GLY A 48 2.01 8.72 -0.14
C GLY A 48 1.20 8.60 1.17
N SER A 49 -0.08 8.97 1.14
CA SER A 49 -0.93 8.83 2.31
C SER A 49 -1.29 7.38 2.67
N ILE A 50 -1.31 6.47 1.68
CA ILE A 50 -1.47 5.03 1.94
C ILE A 50 -0.21 4.45 2.57
N GLN A 51 0.98 4.87 2.13
CA GLN A 51 2.24 4.47 2.77
C GLN A 51 2.26 4.87 4.24
N GLY A 52 1.85 6.11 4.55
CA GLY A 52 1.73 6.60 5.93
C GLY A 52 0.75 5.77 6.77
N GLY A 53 -0.42 5.44 6.21
CA GLY A 53 -1.40 4.61 6.91
C GLY A 53 -0.95 3.16 7.11
N LEU A 54 -0.23 2.57 6.16
CA LEU A 54 0.37 1.24 6.31
C LEU A 54 1.49 1.22 7.35
N ASN A 55 2.33 2.26 7.41
CA ASN A 55 3.31 2.42 8.49
C ASN A 55 2.65 2.49 9.87
N LEU A 56 1.56 3.25 9.99
CA LEU A 56 0.77 3.30 11.23
C LEU A 56 0.21 1.92 11.57
N LEU A 57 -0.38 1.20 10.61
CA LEU A 57 -0.91 -0.13 10.83
C LEU A 57 0.18 -1.13 11.28
N SER A 58 1.37 -1.08 10.66
CA SER A 58 2.54 -1.88 11.05
C SER A 58 2.96 -1.62 12.50
N ALA A 59 2.96 -0.34 12.91
CA ALA A 59 3.27 0.05 14.29
C ALA A 59 2.19 -0.43 15.27
N MET A 60 0.91 -0.31 14.93
CA MET A 60 -0.20 -0.82 15.75
C MET A 60 -0.07 -2.32 16.00
N ILE A 61 0.20 -3.11 14.95
CA ILE A 61 0.42 -4.56 15.06
C ILE A 61 1.63 -4.86 15.94
N SER A 62 2.74 -4.15 15.72
CA SER A 62 3.98 -4.37 16.48
C SER A 62 3.84 -4.03 17.97
N ASN A 63 2.94 -3.10 18.30
CA ASN A 63 2.65 -2.70 19.68
C ASN A 63 1.54 -3.54 20.33
N GLY A 64 0.98 -4.53 19.63
CA GLY A 64 -0.07 -5.40 20.17
C GLY A 64 -1.40 -4.66 20.40
N VAL A 65 -1.73 -3.70 19.54
CA VAL A 65 -3.03 -3.02 19.56
C VAL A 65 -4.16 -4.03 19.33
N GLU A 66 -5.29 -3.80 20.00
CA GLU A 66 -6.47 -4.67 19.95
C GLU A 66 -7.01 -4.85 18.52
N ALA A 67 -7.53 -6.04 18.24
CA ALA A 67 -8.00 -6.41 16.91
C ALA A 67 -9.09 -5.46 16.37
N GLU A 68 -9.98 -4.95 17.23
CA GLU A 68 -11.02 -4.00 16.84
C GLU A 68 -10.43 -2.69 16.28
N GLU A 69 -9.41 -2.13 16.93
CA GLU A 69 -8.75 -0.91 16.45
C GLU A 69 -7.97 -1.16 15.14
N LEU A 70 -7.39 -2.35 14.98
CA LEU A 70 -6.76 -2.75 13.72
C LEU A 70 -7.78 -2.79 12.58
N GLU A 71 -8.97 -3.35 12.78
CA GLU A 71 -10.02 -3.40 11.75
C GLU A 71 -10.53 -1.99 11.38
N ILE A 72 -10.65 -1.08 12.35
CA ILE A 72 -11.00 0.32 12.10
C ILE A 72 -9.95 0.98 11.19
N GLN A 73 -8.67 0.82 11.53
CA GLN A 73 -7.58 1.38 10.74
C GLN A 73 -7.52 0.79 9.32
N ILE A 74 -7.76 -0.52 9.19
CA ILE A 74 -7.76 -1.22 7.91
C ILE A 74 -8.91 -0.78 7.03
N THR A 75 -10.11 -0.63 7.61
CA THR A 75 -11.29 -0.13 6.89
C THR A 75 -11.02 1.28 6.35
N SER A 76 -10.49 2.16 7.20
CA SER A 76 -10.08 3.53 6.81
C SER A 76 -9.05 3.53 5.67
N LEU A 77 -8.06 2.65 5.72
CA LEU A 77 -7.06 2.47 4.65
C LEU A 77 -7.69 2.02 3.32
N LYS A 78 -8.61 1.05 3.37
CA LYS A 78 -9.30 0.53 2.17
C LYS A 78 -10.19 1.59 1.54
N ASP A 79 -10.97 2.31 2.34
CA ASP A 79 -11.81 3.41 1.86
C ASP A 79 -10.97 4.50 1.20
N ARG A 80 -9.84 4.85 1.82
CA ARG A 80 -8.91 5.83 1.25
C ARG A 80 -8.29 5.34 -0.06
N ALA A 81 -7.87 4.09 -0.13
CA ALA A 81 -7.31 3.51 -1.35
C ALA A 81 -8.35 3.51 -2.47
N LEU A 82 -9.61 3.16 -2.16
CA LEU A 82 -10.72 3.19 -3.11
C LEU A 82 -10.95 4.62 -3.65
N LEU A 83 -11.01 5.62 -2.78
CA LEU A 83 -11.22 7.02 -3.19
C LEU A 83 -10.08 7.53 -4.08
N ILE A 84 -8.84 7.19 -3.76
CA ILE A 84 -7.67 7.57 -4.57
C ILE A 84 -7.74 6.90 -5.94
N CYS A 85 -8.07 5.60 -6.01
CA CYS A 85 -8.22 4.90 -7.29
C CYS A 85 -9.42 5.37 -8.10
N GLN A 86 -10.51 5.82 -7.46
CA GLN A 86 -11.62 6.48 -8.19
C GLN A 86 -11.17 7.80 -8.83
N ARG A 87 -10.35 8.58 -8.13
CA ARG A 87 -9.78 9.84 -8.64
C ARG A 87 -8.69 9.61 -9.70
N PHE A 88 -7.91 8.54 -9.56
CA PHE A 88 -6.81 8.16 -10.46
C PHE A 88 -6.95 6.70 -10.91
N PRO A 89 -7.82 6.41 -11.90
CA PRO A 89 -8.26 5.04 -12.26
C PRO A 89 -7.15 4.03 -12.59
N ASN A 90 -6.03 4.50 -13.12
CA ASN A 90 -4.94 3.62 -13.57
C ASN A 90 -3.76 3.59 -12.60
N LEU A 91 -3.85 4.26 -11.45
CA LEU A 91 -2.74 4.35 -10.51
C LEU A 91 -2.40 2.99 -9.89
N ASP A 92 -3.43 2.19 -9.57
CA ASP A 92 -3.24 0.83 -9.05
C ASP A 92 -2.50 -0.03 -10.07
N GLU A 93 -2.99 -0.08 -11.31
CA GLU A 93 -2.39 -0.85 -12.40
C GLU A 93 -0.94 -0.45 -12.67
N LYS A 94 -0.64 0.86 -12.74
CA LYS A 94 0.73 1.35 -12.93
C LYS A 94 1.65 0.86 -11.81
N ILE A 95 1.20 0.89 -10.56
CA ILE A 95 1.97 0.39 -9.42
C ILE A 95 2.21 -1.11 -9.55
N GLU A 96 1.14 -1.87 -9.77
CA GLU A 96 1.22 -3.34 -9.83
C GLU A 96 2.02 -3.84 -11.05
N SER A 97 2.09 -3.07 -12.14
CA SER A 97 2.95 -3.38 -13.29
C SER A 97 4.44 -3.42 -12.94
N MET A 98 4.83 -2.79 -11.83
CA MET A 98 6.21 -2.77 -11.31
C MET A 98 6.47 -3.92 -10.33
N ARG A 99 5.44 -4.69 -9.94
CA ARG A 99 5.60 -5.83 -9.05
C ARG A 99 6.31 -6.94 -9.82
N LYS A 100 7.54 -7.28 -9.39
CA LYS A 100 8.30 -8.36 -10.01
C LYS A 100 7.48 -9.65 -9.93
N PRO A 101 7.34 -10.42 -11.03
CA PRO A 101 6.86 -11.78 -10.91
C PRO A 101 7.82 -12.53 -9.99
N ILE A 102 7.28 -13.38 -9.11
CA ILE A 102 8.08 -14.24 -8.24
C ILE A 102 9.02 -15.02 -9.16
N SER A 103 10.30 -14.65 -9.18
CA SER A 103 11.34 -15.50 -9.75
C SER A 103 11.29 -16.77 -8.92
N ARG A 104 10.76 -17.85 -9.49
CA ARG A 104 11.06 -19.19 -9.01
C ARG A 104 12.53 -19.40 -9.32
N ASP A 105 13.39 -18.91 -8.44
CA ASP A 105 14.81 -19.20 -8.53
C ASP A 105 14.97 -20.72 -8.59
N SER A 106 15.66 -21.14 -9.66
CA SER A 106 15.92 -22.51 -10.09
C SER A 106 17.02 -23.17 -9.27
#